data_AF-A0A421DWJ7-F1
#
_entry.id   AF-A0A421DWJ7-F1
#
_cell.length_a   1.000
_cell.length_b   1.000
_cell.length_c   1.000
_cell.angle_alpha   90.00
_cell.angle_beta   90.00
_cell.angle_gamma   90.00
#
_symmetry.space_group_name_H-M   'P 1'
#
loop_
_entity.id
_entity.type
_entity.pdbx_description
1 polymer ?
#
loop_
_entity_poly.entity_id
_entity_poly.type
_entity_poly.pdbx_seq_one_letter_code
_entity_poly.pdbx_strand_id
1 'polypeptide(L)'
;MTTTRVAVPRKGRPLEAVLERLAGRTGTTELVDDIISTLRYEKAVTKGNQDAVADVYHRISDYSSLDEPYRPEYTLLRDDRDGMPRRIVFDSVTIPTAYGDVQLVGREEPFRALRTHEFALGFDSADLVLEEVVQLRDDPLTAIHEINDRIDPLDTDVRVVTGLGDTVYHTLLATPDVIDAQDGPLDRAFVTNYEGDLCISPRYERLVEAVLGTSALDGVSFTYPTEGGEEEEDIAATGIGVYLTVTGSTARDHGLELGERLFPSETVLLENAHERTETTEQVASLFEDPEETALQSV
;
A
#
# COMPACT_ATOMS: atom_id res chain seq x y z
N MET A 1 -0.20 -17.45 27.45
CA MET A 1 -0.87 -17.20 26.17
C MET A 1 0.22 -16.88 25.17
N THR A 2 0.15 -17.45 23.98
CA THR A 2 1.15 -17.20 22.93
C THR A 2 0.80 -15.87 22.28
N THR A 3 1.78 -14.98 22.14
CA THR A 3 1.61 -13.70 21.44
C THR A 3 2.30 -13.79 20.09
N THR A 4 1.53 -13.59 19.01
CA THR A 4 2.06 -13.49 17.65
C THR A 4 2.20 -12.03 17.29
N ARG A 5 3.42 -11.63 16.94
CA ARG A 5 3.71 -10.26 16.52
C ARG A 5 3.56 -10.15 15.00
N VAL A 6 2.87 -9.11 14.54
CA VAL A 6 2.61 -8.85 13.12
C VAL A 6 3.05 -7.42 12.80
N ALA A 7 3.94 -7.28 11.82
CA ALA A 7 4.36 -5.94 11.38
C ALA A 7 3.25 -5.28 10.57
N VAL A 8 2.90 -4.03 10.88
CA VAL A 8 1.87 -3.28 10.14
C VAL A 8 2.38 -1.89 9.77
N PRO A 9 1.84 -1.26 8.72
CA PRO A 9 2.13 0.14 8.41
C PRO A 9 1.72 1.04 9.58
N ARG A 10 2.43 2.15 9.80
CA ARG A 10 2.14 3.06 10.93
C ARG A 10 0.97 4.03 10.72
N LYS A 11 0.47 4.14 9.49
CA LYS A 11 -0.54 5.15 9.10
C LYS A 11 -1.15 4.84 7.74
N GLY A 12 -2.23 5.54 7.45
CA GLY A 12 -2.86 5.54 6.14
C GLY A 12 -3.73 4.31 5.90
N ARG A 13 -4.27 4.24 4.68
CA ARG A 13 -5.22 3.20 4.28
C ARG A 13 -4.73 1.76 4.53
N PRO A 14 -3.45 1.41 4.30
CA PRO A 14 -3.00 0.05 4.58
C PRO A 14 -3.18 -0.38 6.03
N LEU A 15 -2.89 0.51 6.99
CA LEU A 15 -3.16 0.22 8.41
C LEU A 15 -4.67 0.11 8.69
N GLU A 16 -5.47 1.03 8.12
CA GLU A 16 -6.94 0.99 8.28
C GLU A 16 -7.52 -0.35 7.79
N ALA A 17 -7.10 -0.83 6.62
CA ALA A 17 -7.54 -2.11 6.05
C ALA A 17 -7.20 -3.32 6.94
N VAL A 18 -5.99 -3.35 7.51
CA VAL A 18 -5.56 -4.42 8.44
C VAL A 18 -6.41 -4.42 9.71
N LEU A 19 -6.62 -3.24 10.29
CA LEU A 19 -7.41 -3.06 11.51
C LEU A 19 -8.87 -3.47 11.27
N GLU A 20 -9.49 -2.97 10.20
CA GLU A 20 -10.88 -3.29 9.85
C GLU A 20 -11.08 -4.80 9.61
N ARG A 21 -10.14 -5.44 8.90
CA ARG A 21 -10.15 -6.89 8.67
C ARG A 21 -10.12 -7.67 9.97
N LEU A 22 -9.21 -7.30 10.89
CA LEU A 22 -9.08 -7.97 12.18
C LEU A 22 -10.28 -7.71 13.10
N ALA A 23 -10.83 -6.49 13.12
CA ALA A 23 -12.04 -6.16 13.87
C ALA A 23 -13.23 -7.01 13.42
N GLY A 24 -13.39 -7.21 12.10
CA GLY A 24 -14.45 -8.06 11.54
C GLY A 24 -14.41 -9.51 12.04
N ARG A 25 -13.22 -10.02 12.42
CA ARG A 25 -13.05 -11.39 12.95
C ARG A 25 -13.12 -11.48 14.47
N THR A 26 -12.73 -10.42 15.17
CA THR A 26 -12.52 -10.43 16.63
C THR A 26 -13.61 -9.67 17.41
N GLY A 27 -14.46 -8.91 16.72
CA GLY A 27 -15.48 -8.07 17.35
C GLY A 27 -14.90 -6.82 18.03
N THR A 28 -13.72 -6.36 17.61
CA THR A 28 -13.00 -5.22 18.20
C THR A 28 -13.24 -3.90 17.46
N THR A 29 -14.40 -3.74 16.83
CA THR A 29 -14.75 -2.57 16.01
C THR A 29 -14.58 -1.24 16.74
N GLU A 30 -15.02 -1.13 18.00
CA GLU A 30 -14.89 0.11 18.77
C GLU A 30 -13.43 0.54 18.97
N LEU A 31 -12.53 -0.42 19.22
CA LEU A 31 -11.09 -0.17 19.36
C LEU A 31 -10.49 0.30 18.03
N VAL A 32 -10.88 -0.34 16.92
CA VAL A 32 -10.38 0.02 15.60
C VAL A 32 -10.88 1.39 15.16
N ASP A 33 -12.15 1.72 15.40
CA ASP A 33 -12.71 3.04 15.09
C ASP A 33 -11.99 4.15 15.87
N ASP A 34 -11.64 3.89 17.14
CA ASP A 34 -10.84 4.82 17.96
C ASP A 34 -9.45 5.06 17.37
N ILE A 35 -8.75 4.00 16.95
CA ILE A 35 -7.44 4.11 16.30
C ILE A 35 -7.52 4.89 14.99
N ILE A 36 -8.46 4.51 14.11
CA ILE A 36 -8.62 5.14 12.81
C ILE A 36 -8.99 6.62 12.96
N SER A 37 -9.92 6.95 13.86
CA SER A 37 -10.34 8.33 14.09
C SER A 37 -9.21 9.19 14.65
N THR A 38 -8.42 8.66 15.60
CA THR A 38 -7.23 9.33 16.14
C THR A 38 -6.21 9.62 15.05
N LEU A 39 -5.85 8.63 14.22
CA LEU A 39 -4.88 8.81 13.15
C LEU A 39 -5.37 9.75 12.04
N ARG A 40 -6.68 9.73 11.72
CA ARG A 40 -7.29 10.67 10.77
C ARG A 40 -7.28 12.10 11.30
N TYR A 41 -7.57 12.30 12.58
CA TYR A 41 -7.43 13.60 13.25
C TYR A 41 -5.98 14.11 13.18
N GLU A 42 -5.00 13.28 13.56
CA GLU A 42 -3.59 13.66 13.51
C GLU A 42 -3.11 13.96 12.08
N LYS A 43 -3.62 13.22 11.09
CA LYS A 43 -3.40 13.53 9.67
C LYS A 43 -3.98 14.88 9.29
N ALA A 44 -5.19 15.23 9.74
CA ALA A 44 -5.84 16.52 9.47
C ALA A 44 -5.07 17.69 10.10
N VAL A 45 -4.66 17.55 11.37
CA VAL A 45 -3.79 18.53 12.07
C VAL A 45 -2.50 18.74 11.30
N THR A 46 -1.88 17.65 10.87
CA THR A 46 -0.60 17.68 10.15
C THR A 46 -0.69 18.33 8.77
N LYS A 47 -1.86 18.27 8.12
CA LYS A 47 -2.14 18.95 6.86
C LYS A 47 -2.62 20.40 7.03
N GLY A 48 -2.78 20.88 8.28
CA GLY A 48 -3.32 22.21 8.55
C GLY A 48 -4.83 22.33 8.27
N ASN A 49 -5.52 21.20 8.13
CA ASN A 49 -6.97 21.16 7.90
C ASN A 49 -7.77 21.22 9.21
N GLN A 50 -7.08 21.11 10.35
CA GLN A 50 -7.67 21.12 11.69
C GLN A 50 -6.68 21.69 12.70
N ASP A 51 -7.19 22.47 13.66
CA ASP A 51 -6.39 22.98 14.77
C ASP A 51 -6.17 21.89 15.83
N ALA A 52 -4.94 21.81 16.33
CA ALA A 52 -4.61 20.90 17.42
C ALA A 52 -5.19 21.40 18.75
N VAL A 53 -5.85 20.51 19.48
CA VAL A 53 -6.40 20.80 20.82
C VAL A 53 -5.34 21.08 21.89
N ALA A 54 -4.12 20.55 21.71
CA ALA A 54 -2.97 20.72 22.60
C ALA A 54 -1.66 20.50 21.81
N ASP A 55 -0.50 20.70 22.43
CA ASP A 55 0.78 20.37 21.81
C ASP A 55 0.97 18.85 21.63
N VAL A 56 1.91 18.47 20.77
CA VAL A 56 2.08 17.07 20.34
C VAL A 56 2.44 16.12 21.49
N TYR A 57 3.12 16.60 22.54
CA TYR A 57 3.51 15.78 23.67
C TYR A 57 2.35 15.54 24.63
N HIS A 58 1.46 16.52 24.79
CA HIS A 58 0.23 16.33 25.55
C HIS A 58 -0.71 15.35 24.85
N ARG A 59 -0.90 15.51 23.53
CA ARG A 59 -1.79 14.63 22.76
C ARG A 59 -1.32 13.18 22.79
N ILE A 60 -0.03 12.91 22.58
CA ILE A 60 0.47 11.52 22.63
C ILE A 60 0.34 10.91 24.03
N SER A 61 0.50 11.70 25.10
CA SER A 61 0.28 11.21 26.47
C SER A 61 -1.19 10.91 26.77
N ASP A 62 -2.12 11.57 26.08
CA ASP A 62 -3.55 11.28 26.19
C ASP A 62 -3.93 10.00 25.43
N TYR A 63 -3.24 9.73 24.32
CA TYR A 63 -3.54 8.58 23.45
C TYR A 63 -2.89 7.28 23.92
N SER A 64 -1.76 7.33 24.64
CA SER A 64 -0.92 6.16 24.92
C SER A 64 -0.65 5.93 26.40
N SER A 65 -0.65 4.65 26.79
CA SER A 65 -0.31 4.14 28.11
C SER A 65 0.48 2.82 28.02
N LEU A 66 1.74 2.87 28.48
CA LEU A 66 2.64 1.71 28.52
C LEU A 66 2.17 0.55 29.42
N ASP A 67 1.18 0.79 30.28
CA ASP A 67 0.69 -0.19 31.25
C ASP A 67 -0.50 -1.02 30.72
N GLU A 68 -1.05 -0.68 29.55
CA GLU A 68 -2.27 -1.28 29.00
C GLU A 68 -2.06 -1.80 27.56
N PRO A 69 -1.51 -3.01 27.37
CA PRO A 69 -1.14 -3.53 26.03
C PRO A 69 -2.33 -3.77 25.08
N TYR A 70 -3.56 -3.82 25.62
CA TYR A 70 -4.80 -3.96 24.85
C TYR A 70 -5.41 -2.60 24.44
N ARG A 71 -4.78 -1.49 24.84
CA ARG A 71 -5.03 -0.14 24.31
C ARG A 71 -3.98 0.20 23.25
N PRO A 72 -4.30 1.10 22.31
CA PRO A 72 -3.36 1.46 21.26
C PRO A 72 -2.25 2.36 21.80
N GLU A 73 -1.02 2.00 21.44
CA GLU A 73 0.15 2.84 21.62
C GLU A 73 0.44 3.61 20.34
N TYR A 74 0.94 4.83 20.51
CA TYR A 74 1.37 5.73 19.47
C TYR A 74 2.78 6.24 19.79
N THR A 75 3.52 6.60 18.75
CA THR A 75 4.87 7.14 18.87
C THR A 75 5.03 8.41 18.05
N LEU A 76 6.11 9.15 18.31
CA LEU A 76 6.47 10.33 17.54
C LEU A 76 7.42 9.95 16.41
N LEU A 77 7.00 10.20 15.18
CA LEU A 77 7.84 10.14 14.00
C LEU A 77 8.25 11.55 13.60
N ARG A 78 9.53 11.71 13.24
CA ARG A 78 10.01 12.94 12.63
C ARG A 78 9.81 12.84 11.12
N ASP A 79 9.15 13.84 10.57
CA ASP A 79 8.80 13.91 9.16
C ASP A 79 9.88 14.63 8.34
N ASP A 80 10.00 14.30 7.06
CA ASP A 80 11.05 14.85 6.18
C ASP A 80 10.69 16.18 5.51
N ARG A 81 9.48 16.73 5.77
CA ARG A 81 9.13 18.09 5.32
C ARG A 81 9.98 19.15 5.98
N ASP A 82 10.02 20.32 5.35
CA ASP A 82 10.63 21.54 5.89
C ASP A 82 10.24 21.79 7.35
N GLY A 83 11.26 22.01 8.18
CA GLY A 83 11.12 22.19 9.63
C GLY A 83 11.10 20.88 10.44
N MET A 84 11.18 19.72 9.79
CA MET A 84 11.23 18.39 10.39
C MET A 84 10.19 18.17 11.51
N PRO A 85 8.90 18.42 11.25
CA PRO A 85 7.87 18.39 12.28
C PRO A 85 7.69 16.98 12.84
N ARG A 86 7.29 16.90 14.12
CA ARG A 86 6.91 15.64 14.75
C ARG A 86 5.45 15.34 14.46
N ARG A 87 5.16 14.08 14.14
CA ARG A 87 3.80 13.57 13.93
C ARG A 87 3.57 12.37 14.83
N ILE A 88 2.34 12.22 15.29
CA ILE A 88 1.89 11.03 16.01
C ILE A 88 1.56 9.95 14.98
N VAL A 89 2.05 8.73 15.20
CA VAL A 89 1.81 7.57 14.34
C VAL A 89 1.53 6.33 15.19
N PHE A 90 0.86 5.33 14.61
CA PHE A 90 0.57 4.08 15.30
C PHE A 90 1.87 3.34 15.68
N ASP A 91 1.93 2.81 16.90
CA ASP A 91 3.07 2.05 17.40
C ASP A 91 2.71 0.58 17.66
N SER A 92 1.71 0.29 18.49
CA SER A 92 1.26 -1.09 18.68
C SER A 92 -0.12 -1.22 19.31
N VAL A 93 -0.74 -2.39 19.16
CA VAL A 93 -1.91 -2.80 19.95
C VAL A 93 -1.95 -4.32 20.03
N THR A 94 -2.39 -4.86 21.15
CA THR A 94 -2.65 -6.29 21.31
C THR A 94 -4.13 -6.57 21.23
N ILE A 95 -4.52 -7.52 20.37
CA ILE A 95 -5.92 -7.93 20.17
C ILE A 95 -6.03 -9.42 20.51
N PRO A 96 -6.86 -9.80 21.50
CA PRO A 96 -7.11 -11.21 21.80
C PRO A 96 -7.85 -11.89 20.66
N THR A 97 -7.44 -13.11 20.31
CA THR A 97 -8.07 -13.93 19.27
C THR A 97 -8.26 -15.37 19.74
N ALA A 98 -8.97 -16.18 18.95
CA ALA A 98 -9.11 -17.61 19.21
C ALA A 98 -7.77 -18.38 19.17
N TYR A 99 -6.74 -17.82 18.52
CA TYR A 99 -5.43 -18.44 18.34
C TYR A 99 -4.36 -17.89 19.31
N GLY A 100 -4.76 -17.03 20.25
CA GLY A 100 -3.85 -16.30 21.15
C GLY A 100 -3.88 -14.80 20.90
N ASP A 101 -2.97 -14.08 21.54
CA ASP A 101 -2.88 -12.63 21.40
C ASP A 101 -2.16 -12.28 20.10
N VAL A 102 -2.77 -11.42 19.28
CA VAL A 102 -2.14 -10.85 18.09
C VAL A 102 -1.69 -9.44 18.42
N GLN A 103 -0.38 -9.21 18.44
CA GLN A 103 0.20 -7.88 18.65
C GLN A 103 0.55 -7.27 17.30
N LEU A 104 -0.22 -6.28 16.89
CA LEU A 104 0.13 -5.45 15.72
C LEU A 104 1.23 -4.48 16.14
N VAL A 105 2.30 -4.39 15.36
CA VAL A 105 3.46 -3.54 15.63
C VAL A 105 3.74 -2.66 14.42
N GLY A 106 3.59 -1.36 14.58
CA GLY A 106 3.78 -0.33 13.58
C GLY A 106 5.23 -0.21 13.13
N ARG A 107 5.49 -0.45 11.84
CA ARG A 107 6.80 -0.29 11.19
C ARG A 107 6.71 0.73 10.05
N GLU A 108 7.80 1.46 9.85
CA GLU A 108 7.94 2.35 8.69
C GLU A 108 8.06 1.54 7.40
N GLU A 109 8.77 0.42 7.46
CA GLU A 109 8.96 -0.51 6.34
C GLU A 109 8.65 -1.95 6.80
N PRO A 110 7.36 -2.33 6.94
CA PRO A 110 6.96 -3.67 7.39
C PRO A 110 7.60 -4.80 6.57
N PHE A 111 7.64 -4.68 5.24
CA PHE A 111 8.26 -5.68 4.37
C PHE A 111 9.73 -5.93 4.73
N ARG A 112 10.53 -4.88 4.96
CA ARG A 112 11.93 -5.02 5.38
C ARG A 112 12.07 -5.67 6.75
N ALA A 113 11.16 -5.40 7.69
CA ALA A 113 11.18 -6.03 9.01
C ALA A 113 11.01 -7.57 8.94
N LEU A 114 10.25 -8.07 7.96
CA LEU A 114 10.13 -9.50 7.69
C LEU A 114 11.41 -10.07 7.08
N ARG A 115 12.05 -9.33 6.16
CA ARG A 115 13.34 -9.74 5.54
C ARG A 115 14.47 -9.87 6.56
N THR A 116 14.45 -9.08 7.62
CA THR A 116 15.42 -9.17 8.72
C THR A 116 15.06 -10.21 9.78
N HIS A 117 14.06 -11.07 9.52
CA HIS A 117 13.59 -12.11 10.45
C HIS A 117 13.13 -11.57 11.81
N GLU A 118 12.67 -10.32 11.87
CA GLU A 118 12.10 -9.75 13.11
C GLU A 118 10.64 -10.21 13.29
N PHE A 119 9.96 -10.50 12.19
CA PHE A 119 8.56 -10.90 12.14
C PHE A 119 8.34 -12.05 11.16
N ALA A 120 7.41 -12.95 11.51
CA ALA A 120 6.93 -13.99 10.61
C ALA A 120 5.85 -13.47 9.64
N LEU A 121 5.02 -12.55 10.11
CA LEU A 121 3.88 -11.98 9.38
C LEU A 121 3.97 -10.47 9.35
N GLY A 122 3.51 -9.88 8.25
CA GLY A 122 3.33 -8.45 8.17
C GLY A 122 2.45 -8.01 7.02
N PHE A 123 2.16 -6.72 6.99
CA PHE A 123 1.35 -6.10 5.96
C PHE A 123 2.09 -4.94 5.34
N ASP A 124 2.05 -4.86 4.02
CA ASP A 124 2.58 -3.73 3.30
C ASP A 124 1.82 -3.51 1.99
N SER A 125 2.14 -2.43 1.26
CA SER A 125 1.63 -2.26 -0.10
C SER A 125 2.28 -3.27 -1.04
N ALA A 126 1.50 -3.87 -1.94
CA ALA A 126 2.01 -4.66 -3.05
C ALA A 126 3.07 -3.89 -3.87
N ASP A 127 2.92 -2.56 -3.95
CA ASP A 127 3.85 -1.68 -4.66
C ASP A 127 5.27 -1.75 -4.09
N LEU A 128 5.41 -1.82 -2.76
CA LEU A 128 6.71 -1.88 -2.10
C LEU A 128 7.40 -3.23 -2.34
N VAL A 129 6.64 -4.32 -2.42
CA VAL A 129 7.18 -5.63 -2.78
C VAL A 129 7.73 -5.59 -4.22
N LEU A 130 7.01 -4.93 -5.13
CA LEU A 130 7.45 -4.76 -6.51
C LEU A 130 8.73 -3.95 -6.62
N GLU A 131 8.78 -2.83 -5.89
CA GLU A 131 9.92 -1.93 -5.88
C GLU A 131 11.17 -2.61 -5.31
N GLU A 132 11.04 -3.51 -4.33
CA GLU A 132 12.23 -4.04 -3.65
C GLU A 132 12.77 -5.36 -4.20
N VAL A 133 11.92 -6.32 -4.58
CA VAL A 133 12.37 -7.73 -4.75
C VAL A 133 11.86 -8.41 -6.01
N VAL A 134 10.96 -7.79 -6.77
CA VAL A 134 10.47 -8.38 -8.01
C VAL A 134 11.48 -8.17 -9.13
N GLN A 135 11.77 -9.26 -9.85
CA GLN A 135 12.60 -9.23 -11.05
C GLN A 135 11.85 -8.58 -12.21
N LEU A 136 12.53 -7.66 -12.91
CA LEU A 136 12.06 -7.10 -14.16
C LEU A 136 12.22 -8.14 -15.28
N ARG A 137 11.20 -8.23 -16.14
CA ARG A 137 11.13 -9.18 -17.26
C ARG A 137 10.46 -8.51 -18.45
N ASP A 138 10.64 -9.08 -19.63
CA ASP A 138 10.06 -8.58 -20.87
C ASP A 138 8.53 -8.55 -20.82
N ASP A 139 7.92 -9.59 -20.25
CA ASP A 139 6.47 -9.69 -20.10
C ASP A 139 5.96 -8.86 -18.91
N PRO A 140 4.77 -8.25 -19.02
CA PRO A 140 4.16 -7.45 -17.95
C PRO A 140 3.75 -8.30 -16.75
N LEU A 141 3.85 -7.72 -15.55
CA LEU A 141 3.20 -8.24 -14.36
C LEU A 141 1.79 -7.66 -14.26
N THR A 142 0.78 -8.52 -14.20
CA THR A 142 -0.63 -8.07 -14.32
C THR A 142 -1.44 -8.23 -13.04
N ALA A 143 -0.99 -9.08 -12.11
CA ALA A 143 -1.75 -9.38 -10.90
C ALA A 143 -0.85 -9.71 -9.68
N ILE A 144 -1.41 -9.53 -8.48
CA ILE A 144 -0.71 -9.79 -7.21
C ILE A 144 -0.24 -11.24 -7.08
N HIS A 145 -1.02 -12.21 -7.57
CA HIS A 145 -0.66 -13.63 -7.46
C HIS A 145 0.59 -14.00 -8.27
N GLU A 146 0.94 -13.20 -9.29
CA GLU A 146 2.15 -13.39 -10.11
C GLU A 146 3.42 -12.86 -9.42
N ILE A 147 3.31 -12.05 -8.35
CA ILE A 147 4.45 -11.44 -7.66
C ILE A 147 5.45 -12.52 -7.21
N ASN A 148 4.96 -13.57 -6.56
CA ASN A 148 5.80 -14.62 -6.00
C ASN A 148 6.62 -15.36 -7.07
N ASP A 149 6.13 -15.45 -8.31
CA ASP A 149 6.84 -16.08 -9.44
C ASP A 149 8.01 -15.21 -9.95
N ARG A 150 8.07 -13.96 -9.51
CA ARG A 150 9.13 -13.00 -9.85
C ARG A 150 10.07 -12.66 -8.70
N ILE A 151 9.85 -13.20 -7.50
CA ILE A 151 10.77 -13.04 -6.38
C ILE A 151 11.87 -14.10 -6.49
N ASP A 152 13.14 -13.67 -6.49
CA ASP A 152 14.26 -14.59 -6.39
C ASP A 152 14.34 -15.16 -4.95
N PRO A 153 14.26 -16.49 -4.75
CA PRO A 153 14.43 -17.09 -3.44
C PRO A 153 15.79 -16.81 -2.79
N LEU A 154 16.80 -16.40 -3.55
CA LEU A 154 18.10 -15.98 -3.00
C LEU A 154 18.07 -14.55 -2.43
N ASP A 155 17.13 -13.71 -2.87
CA ASP A 155 17.01 -12.31 -2.42
C ASP A 155 16.13 -12.18 -1.17
N THR A 156 15.09 -13.02 -1.06
CA THR A 156 14.22 -13.08 0.13
C THR A 156 13.38 -14.35 0.23
N ASP A 157 13.13 -14.78 1.47
CA ASP A 157 12.16 -15.83 1.84
C ASP A 157 10.73 -15.30 2.05
N VAL A 158 10.50 -13.99 1.93
CA VAL A 158 9.18 -13.38 2.13
C VAL A 158 8.30 -13.59 0.90
N ARG A 159 7.05 -13.99 1.11
CA ARG A 159 6.06 -14.23 0.05
C ARG A 159 4.76 -13.50 0.33
N VAL A 160 4.08 -13.11 -0.75
CA VAL A 160 2.72 -12.59 -0.70
C VAL A 160 1.76 -13.75 -0.47
N VAL A 161 0.91 -13.65 0.55
CA VAL A 161 -0.07 -14.69 0.90
C VAL A 161 -1.43 -14.36 0.30
N THR A 162 -1.94 -13.17 0.60
CA THR A 162 -3.25 -12.70 0.12
C THR A 162 -3.32 -11.17 0.13
N GLY A 163 -4.27 -10.61 -0.60
CA GLY A 163 -4.62 -9.20 -0.56
C GLY A 163 -5.80 -8.94 0.40
N LEU A 164 -5.94 -7.71 0.89
CA LEU A 164 -7.02 -7.31 1.81
C LEU A 164 -8.28 -6.72 1.13
N GLY A 165 -8.26 -6.53 -0.18
CA GLY A 165 -9.35 -6.01 -0.99
C GLY A 165 -9.50 -4.49 -0.98
N ASP A 166 -8.53 -3.75 -0.44
CA ASP A 166 -8.54 -2.28 -0.46
C ASP A 166 -7.97 -1.70 -1.77
N THR A 167 -8.22 -2.34 -2.90
CA THR A 167 -7.50 -2.09 -4.15
C THR A 167 -7.67 -0.67 -4.70
N VAL A 168 -6.55 -0.07 -5.13
CA VAL A 168 -6.45 1.12 -6.00
C VAL A 168 -5.62 0.72 -7.22
N TYR A 169 -5.72 1.43 -8.35
CA TYR A 169 -5.04 0.99 -9.57
C TYR A 169 -4.04 1.99 -10.08
N HIS A 170 -2.84 1.50 -10.40
CA HIS A 170 -1.96 2.19 -11.34
C HIS A 170 -2.62 2.12 -12.71
N THR A 171 -2.88 3.28 -13.29
CA THR A 171 -3.73 3.42 -14.49
C THR A 171 -2.96 4.22 -15.53
N LEU A 172 -3.05 3.79 -16.79
CA LEU A 172 -2.56 4.60 -17.92
C LEU A 172 -3.45 5.83 -18.08
N LEU A 173 -2.82 6.98 -18.27
CA LEU A 173 -3.47 8.27 -18.49
C LEU A 173 -2.90 8.89 -19.75
N ALA A 174 -3.74 9.43 -20.63
CA ALA A 174 -3.25 10.16 -21.80
C ALA A 174 -4.19 11.29 -22.19
N THR A 175 -3.64 12.28 -22.88
CA THR A 175 -4.40 13.36 -23.51
C THR A 175 -5.06 12.86 -24.80
N PRO A 176 -6.20 13.44 -25.22
CA PRO A 176 -6.85 13.09 -26.47
C PRO A 176 -5.92 13.21 -27.69
N ASP A 177 -5.03 14.21 -27.72
CA ASP A 177 -4.07 14.39 -28.82
C ASP A 177 -3.11 13.20 -28.97
N VAL A 178 -2.67 12.60 -27.86
CA VAL A 178 -1.83 11.39 -27.86
C VAL A 178 -2.64 10.16 -28.27
N ILE A 179 -3.87 10.03 -27.77
CA ILE A 179 -4.76 8.91 -28.10
C ILE A 179 -5.10 8.92 -29.59
N ASP A 180 -5.44 10.08 -30.16
CA ASP A 180 -5.79 10.24 -31.57
C ASP A 180 -4.59 10.05 -32.53
N ALA A 181 -3.36 10.11 -32.03
CA ALA A 181 -2.16 9.89 -32.82
C ALA A 181 -1.90 8.41 -33.14
N GLN A 182 -2.56 7.49 -32.46
CA GLN A 182 -2.38 6.05 -32.63
C GLN A 182 -3.72 5.31 -32.63
N ASP A 183 -3.87 4.31 -33.49
CA ASP A 183 -5.05 3.46 -33.48
C ASP A 183 -5.03 2.49 -32.28
N GLY A 184 -6.10 2.46 -31.50
CA GLY A 184 -6.32 1.45 -30.47
C GLY A 184 -6.74 2.02 -29.12
N PRO A 185 -7.14 1.16 -28.17
CA PRO A 185 -7.41 1.58 -26.80
C PRO A 185 -6.10 1.99 -26.09
N LEU A 186 -6.20 2.84 -25.07
CA LEU A 186 -5.08 3.19 -24.18
C LEU A 186 -4.78 2.03 -23.22
N ASP A 187 -4.04 1.03 -23.71
CA ASP A 187 -3.65 -0.19 -23.01
C ASP A 187 -2.14 -0.46 -23.11
N ARG A 188 -1.65 -1.59 -22.61
CA ARG A 188 -0.23 -1.96 -22.74
C ARG A 188 0.27 -2.01 -24.19
N ALA A 189 -0.56 -2.47 -25.12
CA ALA A 189 -0.20 -2.48 -26.53
C ALA A 189 -0.10 -1.06 -27.10
N PHE A 190 -0.85 -0.10 -26.53
CA PHE A 190 -0.64 1.31 -26.84
C PHE A 190 0.79 1.74 -26.53
N VAL A 191 1.27 1.43 -25.32
CA VAL A 191 2.61 1.78 -24.84
C VAL A 191 3.70 1.10 -25.66
N THR A 192 3.53 -0.17 -26.04
CA THR A 192 4.49 -0.90 -26.88
C THR A 192 4.75 -0.21 -28.24
N ASN A 193 3.76 0.52 -28.77
CA ASN A 193 3.89 1.22 -30.06
C ASN A 193 4.23 2.71 -29.90
N TYR A 194 4.33 3.19 -28.67
CA TYR A 194 4.59 4.60 -28.35
C TYR A 194 6.10 4.86 -28.25
N GLU A 195 6.56 5.91 -28.93
CA GLU A 195 7.92 6.44 -28.80
C GLU A 195 7.86 7.85 -28.19
N GLY A 196 8.53 8.06 -27.06
CA GLY A 196 8.57 9.37 -26.42
C GLY A 196 8.63 9.33 -24.90
N ASP A 197 8.25 10.45 -24.29
CA ASP A 197 8.29 10.63 -22.85
C ASP A 197 7.03 10.02 -22.19
N LEU A 198 7.21 9.36 -21.05
CA LEU A 198 6.14 8.86 -20.19
C LEU A 198 6.29 9.45 -18.79
N CYS A 199 5.32 10.25 -18.35
CA CYS A 199 5.38 10.92 -17.06
C CYS A 199 4.93 9.98 -15.94
N ILE A 200 5.79 9.76 -14.94
CA ILE A 200 5.51 8.89 -13.78
C ILE A 200 6.10 9.50 -12.50
N SER A 201 5.53 9.13 -11.34
CA SER A 201 6.17 9.45 -10.06
C SER A 201 7.53 8.73 -9.95
N PRO A 202 8.62 9.38 -9.50
CA PRO A 202 9.94 8.75 -9.39
C PRO A 202 9.95 7.46 -8.57
N ARG A 203 9.13 7.41 -7.52
CA ARG A 203 8.97 6.23 -6.64
C ARG A 203 8.30 5.02 -7.32
N TYR A 204 7.70 5.22 -8.49
CA TYR A 204 6.99 4.16 -9.22
C TYR A 204 7.75 3.66 -10.44
N GLU A 205 8.96 4.13 -10.69
CA GLU A 205 9.75 3.74 -11.87
C GLU A 205 9.85 2.22 -12.04
N ARG A 206 10.41 1.55 -11.04
CA ARG A 206 10.57 0.10 -11.07
C ARG A 206 9.24 -0.66 -11.10
N LEU A 207 8.21 -0.11 -10.47
CA LEU A 207 6.85 -0.65 -10.52
C LEU A 207 6.30 -0.57 -11.95
N VAL A 208 6.43 0.58 -12.59
CA VAL A 208 5.95 0.83 -13.96
C VAL A 208 6.70 -0.07 -14.95
N GLU A 209 8.01 -0.25 -14.78
CA GLU A 209 8.78 -1.23 -15.56
C GLU A 209 8.26 -2.66 -15.39
N ALA A 210 7.97 -3.08 -14.16
CA ALA A 210 7.48 -4.43 -13.90
C ALA A 210 6.09 -4.66 -14.50
N VAL A 211 5.19 -3.68 -14.39
CA VAL A 211 3.76 -3.85 -14.76
C VAL A 211 3.49 -3.63 -16.25
N LEU A 212 4.33 -2.86 -16.94
CA LEU A 212 4.31 -2.74 -18.40
C LEU A 212 5.14 -3.83 -19.08
N GLY A 213 6.19 -4.30 -18.41
CA GLY A 213 7.19 -5.20 -18.99
C GLY A 213 8.26 -4.42 -19.74
N THR A 214 9.51 -4.87 -19.67
CA THR A 214 10.64 -4.13 -20.24
C THR A 214 10.56 -4.01 -21.76
N SER A 215 9.91 -4.97 -22.44
CA SER A 215 9.71 -4.94 -23.89
C SER A 215 8.76 -3.83 -24.36
N ALA A 216 7.75 -3.48 -23.55
CA ALA A 216 6.81 -2.42 -23.88
C ALA A 216 7.41 -1.01 -23.72
N LEU A 217 8.57 -0.91 -23.07
CA LEU A 217 9.26 0.36 -22.79
C LEU A 217 10.38 0.67 -23.77
N ASP A 218 10.57 -0.16 -24.80
CA ASP A 218 11.51 0.11 -25.88
C ASP A 218 11.11 1.41 -26.60
N GLY A 219 11.94 2.45 -26.51
CA GLY A 219 11.67 3.77 -27.09
C GLY A 219 10.94 4.75 -26.16
N VAL A 220 10.65 4.33 -24.92
CA VAL A 220 10.08 5.19 -23.89
C VAL A 220 11.18 5.76 -22.98
N SER A 221 11.06 7.04 -22.63
CA SER A 221 11.89 7.68 -21.60
C SER A 221 11.01 8.18 -20.45
N PHE A 222 11.38 7.86 -19.22
CA PHE A 222 10.62 8.37 -18.07
C PHE A 222 10.92 9.84 -17.82
N THR A 223 9.85 10.60 -17.59
CA THR A 223 9.87 11.97 -17.08
C THR A 223 9.12 12.02 -15.76
N TYR A 224 9.38 13.04 -14.94
CA TYR A 224 8.87 13.08 -13.58
C TYR A 224 8.14 14.40 -13.31
N PRO A 225 7.02 14.36 -12.55
CA PRO A 225 6.32 15.55 -12.10
C PRO A 225 7.21 16.51 -11.31
N THR A 226 6.85 17.79 -11.35
CA THR A 226 7.50 18.85 -10.59
C THR A 226 7.13 18.74 -9.11
N GLU A 227 8.12 18.87 -8.22
CA GLU A 227 7.88 18.76 -6.78
C GLU A 227 6.90 19.84 -6.28
N GLY A 228 5.85 19.39 -5.58
CA GLY A 228 4.83 20.27 -5.00
C GLY A 228 3.67 20.66 -5.92
N GLY A 229 3.69 20.23 -7.19
CA GLY A 229 2.58 20.35 -8.14
C GLY A 229 1.56 19.20 -8.04
N GLU A 230 0.49 19.29 -8.82
CA GLU A 230 -0.43 18.16 -9.06
C GLU A 230 0.18 17.26 -10.14
N GLU A 231 0.42 15.99 -9.84
CA GLU A 231 1.09 15.06 -10.76
C GLU A 231 0.30 14.91 -12.10
N GLU A 232 -1.03 14.99 -12.05
CA GLU A 232 -1.89 14.93 -13.23
C GLU A 232 -1.69 16.13 -14.19
N GLU A 233 -1.31 17.31 -13.69
CA GLU A 233 -0.99 18.47 -14.52
C GLU A 233 0.27 18.22 -15.35
N ASP A 234 1.32 17.69 -14.72
CA ASP A 234 2.57 17.35 -15.39
C ASP A 234 2.39 16.16 -16.37
N ILE A 235 1.54 15.18 -16.02
CA ILE A 235 1.17 14.10 -16.93
C ILE A 235 0.44 14.66 -18.17
N ALA A 236 -0.48 15.61 -17.98
CA ALA A 236 -1.16 16.26 -19.11
C ALA A 236 -0.19 17.09 -19.97
N ALA A 237 0.80 17.75 -19.36
CA ALA A 237 1.82 18.49 -20.09
C ALA A 237 2.73 17.57 -20.93
N THR A 238 3.10 16.39 -20.41
CA THR A 238 3.83 15.36 -21.15
C THR A 238 2.95 14.68 -22.20
N GLY A 239 1.65 14.57 -21.94
CA GLY A 239 0.66 14.00 -22.84
C GLY A 239 0.27 12.56 -22.50
N ILE A 240 1.11 11.80 -21.79
CA ILE A 240 0.86 10.43 -21.34
C ILE A 240 1.63 10.11 -20.05
N GLY A 241 1.07 9.26 -19.20
CA GLY A 241 1.69 8.84 -17.96
C GLY A 241 1.02 7.65 -17.28
N VAL A 242 1.59 7.22 -16.16
CA VAL A 242 1.01 6.22 -15.26
C VAL A 242 0.87 6.83 -13.88
N TYR A 243 -0.34 6.77 -13.32
CA TYR A 243 -0.61 7.28 -11.97
C TYR A 243 -1.60 6.41 -11.20
N LEU A 244 -1.59 6.55 -9.89
CA LEU A 244 -2.50 5.85 -8.99
C LEU A 244 -3.87 6.53 -9.00
N THR A 245 -4.90 5.86 -9.51
CA THR A 245 -6.26 6.43 -9.58
C THR A 245 -7.26 5.66 -8.72
N VAL A 246 -8.10 6.42 -8.00
CA VAL A 246 -9.29 5.88 -7.29
C VAL A 246 -10.53 6.07 -8.16
N THR A 247 -10.92 7.31 -8.42
CA THR A 247 -12.04 7.69 -9.31
C THR A 247 -11.56 8.25 -10.65
N GLY A 248 -10.32 8.77 -10.68
CA GLY A 248 -9.74 9.52 -11.79
C GLY A 248 -10.46 10.84 -12.08
N SER A 249 -11.06 11.49 -11.07
CA SER A 249 -11.68 12.82 -11.26
C SER A 249 -10.64 13.89 -11.57
N THR A 250 -9.56 13.95 -10.79
CA THR A 250 -8.48 14.94 -10.98
C THR A 250 -7.83 14.81 -12.36
N ALA A 251 -7.56 13.59 -12.82
CA ALA A 251 -7.04 13.33 -14.16
C ALA A 251 -7.96 13.94 -15.25
N ARG A 252 -9.28 13.75 -15.13
CA ARG A 252 -10.25 14.32 -16.08
C ARG A 252 -10.34 15.84 -16.00
N ASP A 253 -10.18 16.42 -14.82
CA ASP A 253 -10.16 17.88 -14.64
C ASP A 253 -8.98 18.53 -15.39
N HIS A 254 -7.88 17.78 -15.55
CA HIS A 254 -6.71 18.15 -16.37
C HIS A 254 -6.79 17.66 -17.84
N GLY A 255 -7.94 17.16 -18.28
CA GLY A 255 -8.16 16.75 -19.67
C GLY A 255 -7.54 15.40 -20.04
N LEU A 256 -7.18 14.56 -19.07
CA LEU A 256 -6.70 13.21 -19.31
C LEU A 256 -7.85 12.21 -19.40
N GLU A 257 -7.72 11.24 -20.29
CA GLU A 257 -8.55 10.05 -20.35
C GLU A 257 -7.92 8.90 -19.58
N LEU A 258 -8.75 8.06 -18.96
CA LEU A 258 -8.31 6.87 -18.24
C LEU A 258 -8.26 5.67 -19.20
N GLY A 259 -7.10 5.02 -19.26
CA GLY A 259 -6.87 3.79 -19.99
C GLY A 259 -6.96 2.54 -19.11
N GLU A 260 -6.14 1.55 -19.45
CA GLU A 260 -6.04 0.29 -18.74
C GLU A 260 -5.58 0.48 -17.29
N ARG A 261 -6.21 -0.28 -16.39
CA ARG A 261 -5.75 -0.47 -15.01
C ARG A 261 -4.63 -1.50 -15.04
N LEU A 262 -3.39 -1.02 -14.98
CA LEU A 262 -2.19 -1.83 -15.13
C LEU A 262 -2.02 -2.80 -13.96
N PHE A 263 -2.08 -2.30 -12.73
CA PHE A 263 -1.75 -3.13 -11.58
C PHE A 263 -2.55 -2.71 -10.33
N PRO A 264 -3.10 -3.68 -9.58
CA PRO A 264 -3.75 -3.42 -8.29
C PRO A 264 -2.72 -3.09 -7.20
N SER A 265 -2.69 -1.83 -6.78
CA SER A 265 -2.06 -1.38 -5.54
C SER A 265 -2.99 -1.70 -4.37
N GLU A 266 -2.60 -2.68 -3.57
CA GLU A 266 -3.42 -3.24 -2.50
C GLU A 266 -2.55 -3.57 -1.30
N THR A 267 -3.14 -3.53 -0.10
CA THR A 267 -2.47 -4.03 1.10
C THR A 267 -2.43 -5.55 1.05
N VAL A 268 -1.23 -6.11 1.15
CA VAL A 268 -1.01 -7.55 1.09
C VAL A 268 -0.50 -8.10 2.42
N LEU A 269 -0.97 -9.29 2.79
CA LEU A 269 -0.37 -10.11 3.82
C LEU A 269 0.91 -10.73 3.27
N LEU A 270 1.99 -10.56 4.03
CA LEU A 270 3.32 -11.07 3.76
C LEU A 270 3.67 -12.10 4.82
N GLU A 271 4.29 -13.20 4.41
CA GLU A 271 4.80 -14.24 5.31
C GLU A 271 6.26 -14.52 5.00
N ASN A 272 7.10 -14.56 6.03
CA ASN A 272 8.45 -15.12 5.94
C ASN A 272 8.36 -16.64 6.12
N ALA A 273 8.63 -17.39 5.06
CA ALA A 273 8.50 -18.85 5.06
C ALA A 273 9.40 -19.55 6.10
N HIS A 274 10.52 -18.93 6.49
CA HIS A 274 11.45 -19.51 7.48
C HIS A 274 10.94 -19.38 8.92
N GLU A 275 10.12 -18.37 9.20
CA GLU A 275 9.57 -18.10 10.53
C GLU A 275 8.17 -18.70 10.71
N ARG A 276 7.70 -19.47 9.72
CA ARG A 276 6.37 -20.08 9.69
C ARG A 276 6.22 -21.16 10.76
N THR A 277 5.14 -21.06 11.52
CA THR A 277 4.73 -22.02 12.55
C THR A 277 3.22 -22.25 12.47
N GLU A 278 2.72 -23.31 13.10
CA GLU A 278 1.27 -23.59 13.16
C GLU A 278 0.47 -22.38 13.73
N THR A 279 1.04 -21.67 14.70
CA THR A 279 0.38 -20.48 15.27
C THR A 279 0.37 -19.30 14.30
N THR A 280 1.43 -19.09 13.51
CA THR A 280 1.44 -18.00 12.51
C THR A 280 0.49 -18.30 11.36
N GLU A 281 0.39 -19.57 10.94
CA GLU A 281 -0.61 -20.01 9.94
C GLU A 281 -2.04 -19.74 10.41
N GLN A 282 -2.34 -20.08 11.67
CA GLN A 282 -3.65 -19.80 12.26
C GLN A 282 -3.94 -18.29 12.33
N VAL A 283 -2.95 -17.48 12.72
CA VAL A 283 -3.10 -16.02 12.74
C VAL A 283 -3.27 -15.45 11.33
N ALA A 284 -2.54 -15.95 10.33
CA ALA A 284 -2.70 -15.55 8.93
C ALA A 284 -4.13 -15.77 8.42
N SER A 285 -4.77 -16.90 8.80
CA SER A 285 -6.14 -17.21 8.41
C SER A 285 -7.21 -16.20 8.89
N LEU A 286 -6.89 -15.36 9.89
CA LEU A 286 -7.78 -14.27 10.31
C LEU A 286 -7.95 -13.22 9.20
N PHE A 287 -6.97 -13.09 8.31
CA PHE A 287 -6.92 -12.03 7.31
C PHE A 287 -7.38 -12.48 5.92
N GLU A 288 -7.42 -13.79 5.68
CA GLU A 288 -8.00 -14.36 4.46
C GLU A 288 -9.48 -13.99 4.33
N ASP A 289 -9.98 -13.89 3.09
CA ASP A 289 -11.42 -13.79 2.87
C ASP A 289 -12.10 -15.05 3.40
N PRO A 290 -13.30 -14.94 4.00
CA PRO A 290 -14.10 -16.13 4.24
C PRO A 290 -14.30 -16.81 2.89
N GLU A 291 -14.03 -18.12 2.79
CA GLU A 291 -14.40 -18.90 1.61
C GLU A 291 -15.84 -18.53 1.25
N GLU A 292 -16.07 -18.04 0.02
CA GLU A 292 -17.43 -17.94 -0.52
C GLU A 292 -18.01 -19.34 -0.42
N THR A 293 -18.81 -19.58 0.62
CA THR A 293 -19.45 -20.86 0.78
C THR A 293 -20.47 -20.91 -0.34
N ALA A 294 -20.16 -21.65 -1.40
CA ALA A 294 -21.04 -21.90 -2.53
C ALA A 294 -22.27 -22.70 -2.06
N LEU A 295 -23.15 -22.06 -1.30
CA LEU A 295 -24.37 -22.64 -0.74
C LEU A 295 -25.42 -21.55 -0.51
N GLN A 296 -25.97 -20.99 -1.60
CA GLN A 296 -27.40 -20.70 -1.68
C GLN A 296 -27.88 -20.94 -3.12
N SER A 297 -28.13 -22.21 -3.42
CA SER A 297 -29.06 -22.63 -4.48
C SER A 297 -29.92 -23.74 -3.91
N VAL A 298 -31.01 -23.35 -3.24
CA VAL A 298 -32.23 -24.15 -3.10
C VAL A 298 -33.41 -23.22 -3.29
#